data_AF-A0AAD3HH22-F1
#
_entry.id   AF-A0AAD3HH22-F1
#
_cell.length_a   1.000
_cell.length_b   1.000
_cell.length_c   1.000
_cell.angle_alpha   90.00
_cell.angle_beta   90.00
_cell.angle_gamma   90.00
#
_symmetry.space_group_name_H-M   'P 1'
#
loop_
_entity.id
_entity.type
_entity.pdbx_description
1 polymer ?
#
loop_
_entity_poly.entity_id
_entity_poly.type
_entity_poly.pdbx_seq_one_letter_code
_entity_poly.pdbx_strand_id
1 'polypeptide(L)'
;DIREAFLELREYDVPYHVRFAIDTDVRVGHWYTVRCHEGVTCMERRADLLQRAEPRICAFDIETTKLPLQFPNAEYDQVFMISYMLDRQGYLIVNREVVGADIADFEYTPKPEFEGPFKVHNAPDERSLLLHFFEHMRSAQPAIYVTYNGDFFDFPFI
;
A
#
# COMPACT_ATOMS: atom_id res chain seq x y z
N ASP A 1 -39.43 37.03 12.48
CA ASP A 1 -39.28 35.63 12.94
C ASP A 1 -37.81 35.41 13.33
N ILE A 2 -37.48 34.68 14.41
CA ILE A 2 -36.07 34.43 14.79
C ILE A 2 -35.28 33.74 13.67
N ARG A 3 -35.97 33.02 12.78
CA ARG A 3 -35.36 32.37 11.62
C ARG A 3 -34.79 33.36 10.61
N GLU A 4 -35.33 34.58 10.53
CA GLU A 4 -34.83 35.65 9.65
C GLU A 4 -33.52 36.27 10.15
N ALA A 5 -33.11 35.96 11.39
CA ALA A 5 -31.83 36.41 11.96
C ALA A 5 -30.65 35.50 11.62
N PHE A 6 -30.89 34.28 11.10
CA PHE A 6 -29.82 33.42 10.60
C PHE A 6 -29.40 33.89 9.20
N LEU A 7 -28.14 34.32 9.07
CA LEU A 7 -27.59 34.77 7.79
C LEU A 7 -27.08 33.60 6.95
N GLU A 8 -26.23 32.75 7.52
CA GLU A 8 -25.64 31.58 6.85
C GLU A 8 -24.97 30.63 7.86
N LEU A 9 -24.64 29.41 7.41
CA LEU A 9 -23.74 28.51 8.13
C LEU A 9 -22.31 28.72 7.64
N ARG A 10 -21.34 28.68 8.56
CA ARG A 10 -19.91 28.80 8.26
C ARG A 10 -19.18 27.53 8.68
N GLU A 11 -18.19 27.13 7.89
CA GLU A 11 -17.26 26.02 8.19
C GLU A 11 -17.93 24.69 8.53
N TYR A 12 -19.16 24.48 8.05
CA TYR A 12 -19.97 23.30 8.35
C TYR A 12 -19.54 22.05 7.55
N ASP A 13 -18.69 22.25 6.53
CA ASP A 13 -18.20 21.24 5.59
C ASP A 13 -16.73 20.86 5.83
N VAL A 14 -16.10 21.39 6.89
CA VAL A 14 -14.72 21.03 7.23
C VAL A 14 -14.68 19.59 7.74
N PRO A 15 -13.92 18.67 7.09
CA PRO A 15 -13.82 17.30 7.54
C PRO A 15 -13.26 17.23 8.96
N TYR A 16 -13.86 16.37 9.79
CA TYR A 16 -13.51 16.30 11.22
C TYR A 16 -12.01 16.08 11.48
N HIS A 17 -11.36 15.18 10.73
CA HIS A 17 -9.93 14.90 10.88
C HIS A 17 -9.05 16.10 10.51
N VAL A 18 -9.48 16.92 9.52
CA VAL A 18 -8.81 18.16 9.14
C VAL A 18 -8.99 19.20 10.24
N ARG A 19 -10.21 19.37 10.74
CA ARG A 19 -10.51 20.26 11.87
C ARG A 19 -9.64 19.92 13.08
N PHE A 20 -9.60 18.65 13.46
CA PHE A 20 -8.75 18.16 14.54
C PHE A 20 -7.27 18.53 14.32
N ALA A 21 -6.72 18.23 13.13
CA ALA A 21 -5.32 18.53 12.83
C ALA A 21 -5.02 20.04 12.90
N ILE A 22 -5.93 20.89 12.39
CA ILE A 22 -5.81 22.35 12.45
C ILE A 22 -5.81 22.83 13.91
N ASP A 23 -6.87 22.49 14.66
CA ASP A 23 -7.10 23.01 16.01
C ASP A 23 -6.05 22.51 17.02
N THR A 24 -5.47 21.32 16.80
CA THR A 24 -4.46 20.72 17.70
C THR A 24 -3.02 20.87 17.21
N ASP A 25 -2.81 21.50 16.05
CA ASP A 25 -1.51 21.60 15.37
C ASP A 25 -0.79 20.25 15.16
N VAL A 26 -1.54 19.17 15.00
CA VAL A 26 -1.00 17.84 14.68
C VAL A 26 -0.76 17.72 13.17
N ARG A 27 0.41 17.21 12.77
CA ARG A 27 0.80 17.02 11.37
C ARG A 27 1.48 15.67 11.19
N VAL A 28 1.20 15.00 10.08
CA VAL A 28 1.83 13.72 9.74
C VAL A 28 3.34 13.90 9.55
N GLY A 29 4.10 12.85 9.87
CA GLY A 29 5.56 12.81 9.72
C GLY A 29 6.35 13.43 10.87
N HIS A 30 5.75 14.20 11.78
CA HIS A 30 6.43 14.67 12.98
C HIS A 30 6.42 13.63 14.11
N TRP A 31 7.38 13.75 15.02
CA TRP A 31 7.42 12.96 16.23
C TRP A 31 6.54 13.58 17.31
N TYR A 32 5.82 12.74 18.03
CA TYR A 32 4.98 13.13 19.15
C TYR A 32 5.19 12.20 20.34
N THR A 33 5.21 12.74 21.55
CA THR A 33 4.99 11.97 22.77
C THR A 33 3.49 11.91 23.03
N VAL A 34 2.93 10.71 22.98
CA VAL A 34 1.51 10.47 23.19
C VAL A 34 1.28 9.99 24.62
N ARG A 35 0.35 10.62 25.34
CA ARG A 35 -0.08 10.15 26.67
C ARG A 35 -1.60 10.03 26.68
N CYS A 36 -2.10 8.95 27.29
CA CYS A 36 -3.53 8.72 27.46
C CYS A 36 -3.83 8.63 28.96
N HIS A 37 -4.72 9.49 29.46
CA HIS A 37 -5.15 9.49 30.86
C HIS A 37 -6.65 9.75 30.95
N GLU A 38 -7.38 8.89 31.67
CA GLU A 38 -8.83 8.98 31.87
C GLU A 38 -9.64 9.21 30.58
N GLY A 39 -9.22 8.58 29.47
CA GLY A 39 -9.88 8.71 28.17
C GLY A 39 -9.50 9.96 27.37
N VAL A 40 -8.63 10.81 27.90
CA VAL A 40 -8.07 11.97 27.18
C VAL A 40 -6.70 11.62 26.61
N THR A 41 -6.56 11.79 25.29
CA THR A 41 -5.29 11.62 24.57
C THR A 41 -4.63 12.99 24.37
N CYS A 42 -3.38 13.15 24.81
CA CYS A 42 -2.56 14.32 24.51
C CYS A 42 -1.36 13.95 23.64
N MET A 43 -1.04 14.83 22.69
CA MET A 43 0.07 14.66 21.75
C MET A 43 1.00 15.87 21.86
N GLU A 44 2.21 15.66 22.34
CA GLU A 44 3.21 16.71 22.51
C GLU A 44 4.29 16.58 21.43
N ARG A 45 4.44 17.59 20.57
CA ARG A 45 5.40 17.55 19.45
C ARG A 45 6.84 17.51 19.96
N ARG A 46 7.61 16.55 19.46
CA ARG A 46 9.05 16.36 19.72
C ARG A 46 9.89 16.98 18.61
N ALA A 47 10.01 18.30 18.64
CA ALA A 47 10.76 19.07 17.63
C ALA A 47 12.28 18.82 17.67
N ASP A 48 12.78 18.24 18.76
CA ASP A 48 14.16 17.80 18.92
C ASP A 48 14.52 16.59 18.04
N LEU A 49 13.53 15.81 17.62
CA LEU A 49 13.72 14.66 16.74
C LEU A 49 13.58 15.10 15.27
N LEU A 50 14.73 15.37 14.63
CA LEU A 50 14.78 15.88 13.25
C LEU A 50 14.67 14.79 12.18
N GLN A 51 15.30 13.64 12.42
CA GLN A 51 15.31 12.51 11.48
C GLN A 51 13.90 11.90 11.39
N ARG A 52 13.41 11.67 10.17
CA ARG A 52 12.10 11.00 9.96
C ARG A 52 12.21 9.51 10.25
N ALA A 53 11.08 8.89 10.58
CA ALA A 53 11.00 7.43 10.64
C ALA A 53 11.22 6.84 9.25
N GLU A 54 11.79 5.65 9.19
CA GLU A 54 11.95 4.85 7.98
C GLU A 54 10.82 3.80 7.96
N PRO A 55 9.69 4.06 7.28
CA PRO A 55 8.63 3.08 7.15
C PRO A 55 9.07 1.94 6.24
N ARG A 56 8.56 0.74 6.49
CA ARG A 56 8.67 -0.36 5.53
C ARG A 56 7.76 -0.09 4.35
N ILE A 57 8.33 -0.20 3.15
CA ILE A 57 7.63 0.10 1.90
C ILE A 57 7.49 -1.20 1.09
N CYS A 58 6.27 -1.46 0.61
CA CYS A 58 6.00 -2.50 -0.37
C CYS A 58 5.61 -1.84 -1.69
N ALA A 59 6.44 -1.97 -2.71
CA ALA A 59 6.04 -1.61 -4.07
C ALA A 59 5.67 -2.89 -4.81
N PHE A 60 4.45 -3.00 -5.35
CA PHE A 60 4.01 -4.20 -6.07
C PHE A 60 3.32 -3.86 -7.39
N ASP A 61 3.31 -4.85 -8.27
CA ASP A 61 2.72 -4.81 -9.61
C ASP A 61 2.26 -6.23 -9.98
N ILE A 62 1.12 -6.34 -10.68
CA ILE A 62 0.56 -7.63 -11.10
C ILE A 62 0.57 -7.82 -12.60
N GLU A 63 0.70 -9.08 -13.01
CA GLU A 63 0.50 -9.51 -14.39
C GLU A 63 -0.71 -10.45 -14.46
N THR A 64 -1.58 -10.18 -15.42
CA THR A 64 -2.86 -10.89 -15.56
C THR A 64 -3.02 -11.47 -16.96
N THR A 65 -3.74 -12.59 -17.06
CA THR A 65 -4.14 -13.09 -18.37
C THR A 65 -5.05 -12.07 -19.05
N LYS A 66 -5.14 -12.17 -20.37
CA LYS A 66 -6.11 -11.39 -21.13
C LYS A 66 -6.43 -12.08 -22.43
N LEU A 67 -7.64 -11.83 -22.92
CA LEU A 67 -8.02 -12.24 -24.27
C LEU A 67 -7.22 -11.45 -25.34
N PRO A 68 -6.96 -12.06 -26.52
CA PRO A 68 -6.34 -11.36 -27.63
C PRO A 68 -7.15 -10.10 -28.01
N LEU A 69 -6.43 -8.98 -28.16
CA LEU A 69 -6.99 -7.66 -28.53
C LEU A 69 -8.03 -7.08 -27.54
N GLN A 70 -8.11 -7.59 -26.32
CA GLN A 70 -8.96 -7.03 -25.25
C GLN A 70 -8.14 -6.56 -24.06
N PHE A 71 -8.78 -5.77 -23.18
CA PHE A 71 -8.27 -5.47 -21.85
C PHE A 71 -8.52 -6.65 -20.91
N PRO A 72 -7.68 -6.84 -19.87
CA PRO A 72 -7.94 -7.83 -18.83
C PRO A 72 -9.27 -7.58 -18.11
N ASN A 73 -9.95 -8.65 -17.71
CA ASN A 73 -11.19 -8.58 -16.93
C ASN A 73 -11.17 -9.55 -15.74
N ALA A 74 -11.24 -9.00 -14.53
CA ALA A 74 -11.17 -9.76 -13.27
C ALA A 74 -12.28 -10.81 -13.08
N GLU A 75 -13.38 -10.78 -13.86
CA GLU A 75 -14.42 -11.80 -13.77
C GLU A 75 -13.98 -13.15 -14.37
N TYR A 76 -13.01 -13.17 -15.28
CA TYR A 76 -12.60 -14.39 -16.00
C TYR A 76 -11.12 -14.50 -16.34
N ASP A 77 -10.36 -13.42 -16.27
CA ASP A 77 -8.90 -13.44 -16.36
C ASP A 77 -8.28 -13.67 -14.97
N GLN A 78 -7.09 -14.23 -14.95
CA GLN A 78 -6.39 -14.63 -13.72
C GLN A 78 -5.12 -13.80 -13.52
N VAL A 79 -4.78 -13.52 -12.27
CA VAL A 79 -3.45 -13.07 -11.87
C VAL A 79 -2.48 -14.24 -12.03
N PHE A 80 -1.43 -14.05 -12.83
CA PHE A 80 -0.41 -15.08 -13.03
C PHE A 80 0.97 -14.74 -12.48
N MET A 81 1.24 -13.45 -12.21
CA MET A 81 2.41 -13.04 -11.43
C MET A 81 2.08 -11.87 -10.52
N ILE A 82 2.70 -11.86 -9.35
CA ILE A 82 2.78 -10.66 -8.51
C ILE A 82 4.26 -10.43 -8.21
N SER A 83 4.79 -9.32 -8.71
CA SER A 83 6.14 -8.87 -8.38
C SER A 83 6.05 -7.81 -7.31
N TYR A 84 6.93 -7.86 -6.31
CA TYR A 84 6.98 -6.83 -5.28
C TYR A 84 8.36 -6.66 -4.66
N MET A 85 8.67 -5.44 -4.29
CA MET A 85 9.85 -5.04 -3.56
C MET A 85 9.44 -4.69 -2.13
N LEU A 86 9.96 -5.45 -1.16
CA LEU A 86 9.91 -5.06 0.25
C LEU A 86 11.26 -4.46 0.63
N ASP A 87 11.26 -3.14 0.82
CA ASP A 87 12.46 -2.33 0.99
C ASP A 87 13.46 -2.52 -0.17
N ARG A 88 14.46 -3.41 -0.03
CA ARG A 88 15.47 -3.70 -1.07
C ARG A 88 15.47 -5.15 -1.57
N GLN A 89 14.56 -5.98 -1.07
CA GLN A 89 14.45 -7.37 -1.49
C GLN A 89 13.27 -7.51 -2.46
N GLY A 90 13.57 -7.98 -3.68
CA GLY A 90 12.56 -8.36 -4.66
C GLY A 90 11.99 -9.74 -4.38
N TYR A 91 10.72 -9.89 -4.69
CA TYR A 91 9.97 -11.12 -4.64
C TYR A 91 9.12 -11.24 -5.89
N LEU A 92 8.98 -12.47 -6.37
CA LEU A 92 8.09 -12.80 -7.48
C LEU A 92 7.27 -14.02 -7.08
N ILE A 93 5.96 -13.91 -7.10
CA ILE A 93 5.06 -15.07 -6.96
C ILE A 93 4.52 -15.41 -8.33
N VAL A 94 4.50 -16.68 -8.69
CA VAL A 94 4.16 -17.18 -10.03
C VAL A 94 3.03 -18.20 -9.92
N ASN A 95 1.96 -18.04 -10.71
CA ASN A 95 0.92 -19.05 -10.88
C ASN A 95 1.33 -20.08 -11.94
N ARG A 96 1.51 -21.35 -11.51
CA ARG A 96 1.93 -22.45 -12.39
C ARG A 96 0.80 -23.03 -13.26
N GLU A 97 -0.46 -22.60 -13.09
CA GLU A 97 -1.54 -22.90 -14.04
C GLU A 97 -1.35 -22.20 -15.39
N VAL A 98 -0.73 -21.02 -15.37
CA VAL A 98 -0.53 -20.18 -16.57
C VAL A 98 0.92 -20.25 -17.06
N VAL A 99 1.89 -20.18 -16.15
CA VAL A 99 3.30 -20.27 -16.51
C VAL A 99 3.65 -21.73 -16.82
N GLY A 100 4.53 -22.00 -17.77
CA GLY A 100 4.83 -23.39 -18.21
C GLY A 100 5.90 -24.11 -17.38
N ALA A 101 6.87 -23.40 -16.80
CA ALA A 101 7.95 -23.96 -15.99
C ALA A 101 8.18 -23.16 -14.69
N ASP A 102 8.76 -23.81 -13.68
CA ASP A 102 9.21 -23.13 -12.46
C ASP A 102 10.27 -22.08 -12.81
N ILE A 103 10.17 -20.92 -12.19
CA ILE A 103 11.17 -19.85 -12.31
C ILE A 103 12.09 -19.93 -11.08
N ALA A 104 13.40 -19.92 -11.32
CA ALA A 104 14.40 -19.88 -10.26
C ALA A 104 14.65 -18.44 -9.78
N ASP A 105 15.20 -18.30 -8.58
CA ASP A 105 15.72 -17.02 -8.08
C ASP A 105 16.67 -16.38 -9.10
N PHE A 106 16.56 -15.07 -9.28
CA PHE A 106 17.32 -14.31 -10.27
C PHE A 106 17.62 -12.90 -9.78
N GLU A 107 18.40 -12.17 -10.56
CA GLU A 107 18.73 -10.77 -10.29
C GLU A 107 18.42 -9.92 -11.53
N TYR A 108 17.75 -8.79 -11.29
CA TYR A 108 17.53 -7.75 -12.27
C TYR A 108 17.97 -6.40 -11.69
N THR A 109 19.22 -6.04 -11.96
CA THR A 109 19.85 -4.80 -11.50
C THR A 109 20.08 -3.89 -12.71
N PRO A 110 19.12 -3.04 -13.10
CA PRO A 110 19.24 -2.22 -14.31
C PRO A 110 20.30 -1.12 -14.18
N LYS A 111 20.62 -0.70 -12.95
CA LYS A 111 21.73 0.19 -12.61
C LYS A 111 22.33 -0.18 -11.25
N PRO A 112 23.59 0.17 -10.96
CA PRO A 112 24.22 -0.12 -9.67
C PRO A 112 23.44 0.40 -8.45
N GLU A 113 22.76 1.54 -8.58
CA GLU A 113 21.93 2.12 -7.52
C GLU A 113 20.55 1.45 -7.36
N PHE A 114 20.17 0.53 -8.26
CA PHE A 114 18.89 -0.16 -8.30
C PHE A 114 19.09 -1.68 -8.26
N GLU A 115 19.70 -2.16 -7.17
CA GLU A 115 19.84 -3.59 -6.90
C GLU A 115 18.47 -4.27 -6.84
N GLY A 116 18.32 -5.38 -7.57
CA GLY A 116 17.06 -6.12 -7.64
C GLY A 116 17.26 -7.63 -7.57
N PRO A 117 17.72 -8.20 -6.43
CA PRO A 117 17.69 -9.64 -6.22
C PRO A 117 16.23 -10.09 -6.00
N PHE A 118 15.78 -11.10 -6.73
CA PHE A 118 14.44 -11.67 -6.65
C PHE A 118 14.44 -13.08 -6.07
N LYS A 119 13.65 -13.26 -5.01
CA LYS A 119 13.26 -14.57 -4.50
C LYS A 119 11.94 -14.98 -5.13
N VAL A 120 11.89 -16.18 -5.70
CA VAL A 120 10.74 -16.63 -6.48
C VAL A 120 9.95 -17.69 -5.71
N HIS A 121 8.63 -17.51 -5.66
CA HIS A 121 7.69 -18.50 -5.17
C HIS A 121 6.82 -19.02 -6.31
N ASN A 122 7.01 -20.29 -6.68
CA ASN A 122 6.19 -20.97 -7.68
C ASN A 122 4.95 -21.57 -6.99
N ALA A 123 3.82 -20.86 -7.06
CA ALA A 123 2.54 -21.28 -6.49
C ALA A 123 1.79 -22.22 -7.47
N PRO A 124 1.13 -23.27 -6.96
CA PRO A 124 0.46 -24.26 -7.82
C PRO A 124 -0.76 -23.70 -8.57
N ASP A 125 -1.42 -22.69 -8.03
CA ASP A 125 -2.64 -22.05 -8.55
C ASP A 125 -2.72 -20.57 -8.14
N GLU A 126 -3.68 -19.84 -8.73
CA GLU A 126 -3.92 -18.41 -8.42
C GLU A 126 -4.25 -18.19 -6.94
N ARG A 127 -5.06 -19.07 -6.35
CA ARG A 127 -5.46 -18.98 -4.94
C ARG A 127 -4.25 -19.02 -4.01
N SER A 128 -3.33 -19.94 -4.26
CA SER A 128 -2.10 -20.09 -3.47
C SER A 128 -1.16 -18.90 -3.67
N LEU A 129 -1.12 -18.33 -4.88
CA LEU A 129 -0.40 -17.09 -5.16
C LEU A 129 -0.94 -15.92 -4.31
N LEU A 130 -2.26 -15.71 -4.30
CA LEU A 130 -2.90 -14.62 -3.53
C LEU A 130 -2.71 -14.81 -2.02
N LEU A 131 -2.89 -16.04 -1.53
CA LEU A 131 -2.66 -16.35 -0.12
C LEU A 131 -1.22 -16.09 0.29
N HIS A 132 -0.24 -16.51 -0.51
CA HIS A 132 1.17 -16.26 -0.23
C HIS A 132 1.46 -14.75 -0.15
N PHE A 133 0.92 -13.96 -1.09
CA PHE A 133 1.07 -12.51 -1.08
C PHE A 133 0.49 -11.89 0.21
N PHE A 134 -0.75 -12.22 0.56
CA PHE A 134 -1.38 -11.67 1.77
C PHE A 134 -0.74 -12.14 3.07
N GLU A 135 -0.28 -13.39 3.15
CA GLU A 135 0.46 -13.89 4.31
C GLU A 135 1.80 -13.16 4.49
N HIS A 136 2.49 -12.88 3.38
CA HIS A 136 3.72 -12.12 3.43
C HIS A 136 3.45 -10.66 3.82
N MET A 137 2.43 -10.01 3.25
CA MET A 137 2.05 -8.65 3.66
C MET A 137 1.63 -8.57 5.13
N ARG A 138 0.93 -9.57 5.65
CA ARG A 138 0.54 -9.65 7.06
C ARG A 138 1.74 -9.80 8.00
N SER A 139 2.75 -10.58 7.61
CA SER A 139 3.96 -10.77 8.42
C SER A 139 4.94 -9.60 8.29
N ALA A 140 5.06 -9.04 7.09
CA ALA A 140 5.91 -7.89 6.81
C ALA A 140 5.30 -6.58 7.34
N GLN A 141 3.98 -6.43 7.45
CA GLN A 141 3.34 -5.19 7.93
C GLN A 141 3.92 -3.89 7.29
N PRO A 142 4.01 -3.78 5.96
CA PRO A 142 4.45 -2.55 5.33
C PRO A 142 3.49 -1.41 5.68
N ALA A 143 4.04 -0.24 5.97
CA ALA A 143 3.26 0.95 6.30
C ALA A 143 2.84 1.72 5.05
N ILE A 144 3.54 1.50 3.93
CA ILE A 144 3.29 2.16 2.65
C ILE A 144 3.22 1.08 1.56
N TYR A 145 2.16 1.14 0.77
CA TYR A 145 2.01 0.39 -0.47
C TYR A 145 2.18 1.35 -1.64
N VAL A 146 2.96 0.95 -2.64
CA VAL A 146 3.21 1.71 -3.86
C VAL A 146 2.85 0.83 -5.05
N THR A 147 2.09 1.39 -5.98
CA THR A 147 1.71 0.75 -7.24
C THR A 147 1.80 1.80 -8.35
N TYR A 148 1.73 1.37 -9.61
CA TYR A 148 1.56 2.28 -10.74
C TYR A 148 0.19 2.05 -11.37
N ASN A 149 -0.71 3.04 -11.25
CA ASN A 149 -2.12 2.90 -11.68
C ASN A 149 -2.94 1.85 -10.88
N GLY A 150 -2.47 1.44 -9.69
CA GLY A 150 -3.11 0.35 -8.96
C GLY A 150 -4.51 0.61 -8.43
N ASP A 151 -4.90 1.86 -8.20
CA ASP A 151 -6.29 2.18 -7.83
C ASP A 151 -7.29 1.84 -8.93
N PHE A 152 -6.86 1.83 -10.20
CA PHE A 152 -7.72 1.56 -11.35
C PHE A 152 -7.52 0.16 -11.95
N PHE A 153 -6.44 -0.54 -11.58
CA PHE A 153 -6.12 -1.84 -12.14
C PHE A 153 -5.77 -2.86 -11.06
N ASP A 154 -4.59 -2.77 -10.44
CA ASP A 154 -4.06 -3.80 -9.55
C ASP A 154 -5.00 -4.13 -8.37
N PHE A 155 -5.44 -3.13 -7.60
CA PHE A 155 -6.28 -3.35 -6.43
C PHE A 155 -7.70 -3.81 -6.76
N PRO A 156 -8.40 -3.28 -7.78
CA PRO A 156 -9.69 -3.81 -8.18
C PRO A 156 -9.63 -5.21 -8.81
N PHE A 157 -8.49 -5.60 -9.38
CA PHE A 157 -8.31 -6.91 -10.01
C PHE A 157 -8.03 -8.01 -8.96
N ILE A 158 -7.24 -7.70 -7.93
CA ILE A 158 -6.97 -8.56 -6.76
C ILE A 158 -8.20 -8.70 -5.87
#